data_AF-A0A5M3MPA0-F1
#
_entry.id   AF-A0A5M3MPA0-F1
#
_cell.length_a   1.000
_cell.length_b   1.000
_cell.length_c   1.000
_cell.angle_alpha   90.00
_cell.angle_beta   90.00
_cell.angle_gamma   90.00
#
_symmetry.space_group_name_H-M   'P 1'
#
loop_
_entity.id
_entity.type
_entity.pdbx_description
1 polymer ?
#
loop_
_entity_poly.entity_id
_entity_poly.type
_entity_poly.pdbx_seq_one_letter_code
_entity_poly.pdbx_strand_id
1 'polypeptide(L)'
;MDPLDGTRYEVETAIRIGRASFVCVYTIHLYEWLLNLDEERCLIHMSSWSSVKVLYIICRYYPLVVFPFHLWAWMDNHSTDLCKSLVHGVYAALIPMQISAQGVMLLRAYAFTGKKTYILVFFSASWLAIFAADIWLYGTQFICKILNPRRQSLHKHVSS
;
A
#
# COMPACT_ATOMS: atom_id res chain seq x y z
N MET A 1 34.04 -11.06 -17.87
CA MET A 1 32.63 -11.02 -17.46
C MET A 1 32.48 -9.75 -16.66
N ASP A 2 31.90 -8.71 -17.26
CA ASP A 2 31.91 -7.36 -16.69
C ASP A 2 31.01 -7.29 -15.45
N PRO A 3 31.48 -6.74 -14.32
CA PRO A 3 30.68 -6.60 -13.10
C PRO A 3 29.38 -5.82 -13.30
N LEU A 4 29.33 -4.96 -14.32
CA LEU A 4 28.18 -4.11 -14.66
C LEU A 4 27.03 -4.88 -15.30
N ASP A 5 27.31 -5.96 -16.03
CA ASP A 5 26.28 -6.84 -16.59
C ASP A 5 25.59 -7.64 -15.47
N GLY A 6 26.36 -7.94 -14.43
CA GLY A 6 25.89 -8.53 -13.18
C GLY A 6 24.78 -7.71 -12.52
N THR A 7 25.06 -6.45 -12.21
CA THR A 7 24.09 -5.59 -11.55
C THR A 7 22.85 -5.31 -12.41
N ARG A 8 22.99 -5.25 -13.75
CA ARG A 8 21.85 -5.01 -14.63
C ARG A 8 20.87 -6.18 -14.65
N TYR A 9 21.34 -7.43 -14.66
CA TYR A 9 20.44 -8.59 -14.65
C TYR A 9 19.60 -8.64 -13.36
N GLU A 10 20.19 -8.27 -12.21
CA GLU A 10 19.49 -8.28 -10.92
C GLU A 10 18.34 -7.28 -10.91
N VAL A 11 18.59 -6.07 -11.40
CA VAL A 11 17.59 -5.00 -11.45
C VAL A 11 16.44 -5.37 -12.38
N GLU A 12 16.74 -5.90 -13.57
CA GLU A 12 15.70 -6.32 -14.51
C GLU A 12 14.86 -7.47 -13.98
N THR A 13 15.49 -8.41 -13.29
CA THR A 13 14.81 -9.55 -12.65
C THR A 13 13.88 -9.07 -11.54
N ALA A 14 14.34 -8.16 -10.67
CA ALA A 14 13.53 -7.59 -9.60
C ALA A 14 12.29 -6.86 -10.14
N ILE A 15 12.44 -6.07 -11.22
CA ILE A 15 11.32 -5.38 -11.87
C ILE A 15 10.31 -6.38 -12.45
N ARG A 16 10.78 -7.43 -13.12
CA ARG A 16 9.91 -8.48 -13.69
C ARG A 16 9.13 -9.22 -12.60
N ILE A 17 9.79 -9.59 -11.50
CA ILE A 17 9.15 -10.24 -10.36
C ILE A 17 8.11 -9.31 -9.74
N GLY A 18 8.43 -8.03 -9.56
CA GLY A 18 7.49 -7.03 -9.05
C GLY A 18 6.23 -6.95 -9.91
N ARG A 19 6.39 -6.78 -11.23
CA ARG A 19 5.26 -6.72 -12.19
C ARG A 19 4.38 -7.97 -12.13
N ALA A 20 4.99 -9.16 -12.15
CA ALA A 20 4.25 -10.43 -12.06
C ALA A 20 3.49 -10.55 -10.73
N SER A 21 4.13 -10.15 -9.62
CA SER A 21 3.53 -10.21 -8.28
C SER A 21 2.29 -9.34 -8.19
N PHE A 22 2.31 -8.11 -8.71
CA PHE A 22 1.15 -7.23 -8.70
C PHE A 22 -0.03 -7.79 -9.52
N VAL A 23 0.24 -8.37 -10.69
CA VAL A 23 -0.79 -9.01 -11.52
C VAL A 23 -1.41 -10.22 -10.79
N CYS A 24 -0.59 -11.07 -10.17
CA CYS A 24 -1.07 -12.22 -9.41
C CYS A 24 -1.93 -11.80 -8.22
N VAL A 25 -1.46 -10.83 -7.42
CA VAL A 25 -2.20 -10.32 -6.25
C VAL A 25 -3.54 -9.73 -6.68
N TYR A 26 -3.57 -8.95 -7.76
CA TYR A 26 -4.81 -8.38 -8.28
C TYR A 26 -5.78 -9.46 -8.77
N THR A 27 -5.27 -10.49 -9.45
CA THR A 27 -6.09 -11.62 -9.93
C THR A 27 -6.72 -12.39 -8.76
N ILE A 28 -5.94 -12.70 -7.72
CA ILE A 28 -6.44 -13.35 -6.51
C ILE A 28 -7.49 -12.46 -5.83
N HIS A 29 -7.24 -11.16 -5.73
CA HIS A 29 -8.17 -10.23 -5.12
C HIS A 29 -9.51 -10.15 -5.87
N LEU A 30 -9.48 -10.12 -7.21
CA LEU A 30 -10.70 -10.19 -8.03
C LEU A 30 -11.43 -11.52 -7.87
N TYR A 31 -10.70 -12.62 -7.78
CA TYR A 31 -11.27 -13.95 -7.58
C TYR A 31 -11.98 -14.08 -6.22
N GLU A 32 -11.33 -13.65 -5.14
CA GLU A 32 -11.95 -13.57 -3.81
C GLU A 32 -13.12 -12.58 -3.77
N TRP A 33 -13.06 -11.51 -4.57
CA TRP A 33 -14.18 -10.60 -4.74
C TRP A 33 -15.40 -11.33 -5.33
N LEU A 34 -15.21 -12.01 -6.47
CA LEU A 34 -16.26 -12.74 -7.18
C LEU A 34 -16.89 -13.86 -6.34
N LEU A 35 -16.08 -14.65 -5.64
CA LEU A 35 -16.58 -15.78 -4.85
C LEU A 35 -17.52 -15.35 -3.72
N ASN A 36 -17.16 -14.27 -3.03
CA ASN A 36 -17.88 -13.80 -1.86
C ASN A 36 -19.01 -12.81 -2.23
N LEU A 37 -19.28 -12.55 -3.52
CA LEU A 37 -20.35 -11.63 -3.96
C LEU A 37 -21.75 -12.11 -3.55
N ASP A 38 -22.01 -13.41 -3.65
CA ASP A 38 -23.32 -13.99 -3.36
C ASP A 38 -23.65 -13.92 -1.87
N GLU A 39 -22.69 -14.26 -1.01
CA GLU A 39 -22.82 -14.12 0.44
C GLU A 39 -22.98 -12.65 0.85
N GLU A 40 -22.22 -11.74 0.22
CA GLU A 40 -22.26 -10.32 0.54
C GLU A 40 -23.59 -9.68 0.15
N ARG A 41 -24.17 -10.05 -1.00
CA ARG A 41 -25.50 -9.57 -1.43
C ARG A 41 -26.58 -9.98 -0.43
N CYS A 42 -26.51 -11.20 0.09
CA CYS A 42 -27.46 -11.70 1.09
C CYS A 42 -27.30 -10.99 2.44
N LEU A 43 -26.06 -10.80 2.91
CA LEU A 43 -25.77 -10.12 4.19
C LEU A 43 -26.06 -8.61 4.17
N ILE A 44 -25.79 -7.93 3.05
CA ILE A 44 -25.95 -6.47 2.94
C ILE A 44 -27.42 -6.06 2.95
N HIS A 45 -28.32 -6.85 2.37
CA HIS A 45 -29.74 -6.50 2.28
C HIS A 45 -30.51 -6.68 3.61
N MET A 46 -30.05 -7.55 4.51
CA MET A 46 -30.75 -7.84 5.78
C MET A 46 -30.18 -7.15 7.03
N SER A 47 -29.05 -6.46 6.94
CA SER A 47 -28.35 -5.92 8.14
C SER A 47 -28.30 -4.39 8.18
N SER A 48 -28.55 -3.84 9.37
CA SER A 48 -28.47 -2.40 9.68
C SER A 48 -27.04 -1.87 9.47
N TRP A 49 -26.94 -0.58 9.14
CA TRP A 49 -25.66 0.09 8.89
C TRP A 49 -24.84 0.19 10.18
N SER A 50 -23.88 -0.72 10.35
CA SER A 50 -22.88 -0.69 11.43
C SER A 50 -21.54 -0.17 10.91
N SER A 51 -20.74 0.49 11.75
CA SER A 51 -19.38 0.94 11.44
C SER A 51 -18.49 -0.19 10.91
N VAL A 52 -18.78 -1.43 11.31
CA VAL A 52 -18.17 -2.66 10.80
C VAL A 52 -18.37 -2.83 9.29
N LYS A 53 -19.60 -2.60 8.82
CA LYS A 53 -20.00 -2.76 7.42
C LYS A 53 -19.31 -1.71 6.54
N VAL A 54 -19.24 -0.47 7.03
CA VAL A 54 -18.55 0.63 6.34
C VAL A 54 -17.06 0.30 6.19
N LEU A 55 -16.41 -0.14 7.27
CA LEU A 55 -15.00 -0.50 7.24
C LEU A 55 -14.72 -1.69 6.30
N TYR A 56 -15.62 -2.66 6.27
CA TYR A 56 -15.54 -3.81 5.38
C TYR A 56 -15.69 -3.40 3.91
N ILE A 57 -16.68 -2.56 3.59
CA ILE A 57 -16.90 -2.04 2.23
C ILE A 57 -15.68 -1.22 1.78
N ILE A 58 -15.16 -0.34 2.62
CA ILE A 58 -13.95 0.43 2.30
C ILE A 58 -12.78 -0.53 2.06
N CYS A 59 -12.53 -1.48 2.97
CA CYS A 59 -11.44 -2.45 2.83
C CYS A 59 -11.49 -3.27 1.54
N ARG A 60 -12.68 -3.47 0.97
CA ARG A 60 -12.89 -4.37 -0.17
C ARG A 60 -13.03 -3.62 -1.50
N TYR A 61 -13.85 -2.58 -1.54
CA TYR A 61 -14.11 -1.84 -2.78
C TYR A 61 -13.04 -0.79 -3.06
N TYR A 62 -12.37 -0.25 -2.04
CA TYR A 62 -11.30 0.73 -2.24
C TYR A 62 -10.08 0.11 -2.96
N PRO A 63 -9.52 -1.05 -2.53
CA PRO A 63 -8.44 -1.69 -3.28
C PRO A 63 -8.86 -2.07 -4.70
N LEU A 64 -10.11 -2.48 -4.93
CA LEU A 64 -10.60 -2.85 -6.25
C LEU A 64 -10.47 -1.70 -7.28
N VAL A 65 -10.66 -0.46 -6.84
CA VAL A 65 -10.53 0.75 -7.69
C VAL A 65 -9.08 1.27 -7.73
N VAL A 66 -8.34 1.16 -6.63
CA VAL A 66 -6.97 1.70 -6.51
C VAL A 66 -5.92 0.79 -7.15
N PHE A 67 -6.13 -0.53 -7.14
CA PHE A 67 -5.18 -1.49 -7.72
C PHE A 67 -4.96 -1.32 -9.23
N PRO A 68 -5.99 -1.08 -10.08
CA PRO A 68 -5.77 -0.76 -11.48
C PRO A 68 -4.83 0.42 -11.70
N PHE A 69 -4.94 1.47 -10.87
CA PHE A 69 -4.03 2.62 -10.92
C PHE A 69 -2.61 2.26 -10.50
N HIS A 70 -2.45 1.43 -9.46
CA HIS A 70 -1.15 0.87 -9.08
C HIS A 70 -0.51 0.05 -10.19
N LEU A 71 -1.30 -0.80 -10.84
CA LEU A 71 -0.85 -1.67 -11.91
C LEU A 71 -0.42 -0.84 -13.13
N TRP A 72 -1.17 0.21 -13.47
CA TRP A 72 -0.76 1.19 -14.48
C TRP A 72 0.58 1.87 -14.11
N ALA A 73 0.72 2.34 -12.87
CA ALA A 73 1.94 2.99 -12.39
C ALA A 73 3.18 2.08 -12.46
N TRP A 74 3.02 0.76 -12.32
CA TRP A 74 4.11 -0.23 -12.37
C TRP A 74 4.41 -0.80 -13.76
N MET A 75 3.42 -0.84 -14.65
CA MET A 75 3.58 -1.42 -15.99
C MET A 75 4.08 -0.40 -17.02
N ASP A 76 3.72 0.87 -16.89
CA ASP A 76 4.05 1.88 -17.90
C ASP A 76 5.43 2.52 -17.68
N ASN A 77 6.12 2.85 -18.77
CA ASN A 77 7.47 3.44 -18.75
C ASN A 77 7.36 4.96 -18.56
N HIS A 78 7.18 5.38 -17.31
CA HIS A 78 7.05 6.79 -16.96
C HIS A 78 8.39 7.53 -16.97
N SER A 79 8.35 8.84 -17.20
CA SER A 79 9.52 9.71 -17.00
C SER A 79 9.98 9.70 -15.55
N THR A 80 11.28 9.90 -15.33
CA THR A 80 11.91 9.81 -13.99
C THR A 80 11.33 10.79 -12.97
N ASP A 81 10.87 11.95 -13.40
CA ASP A 81 10.25 12.95 -12.54
C ASP A 81 8.80 12.59 -12.18
N LEU A 82 8.06 12.03 -13.14
CA LEU A 82 6.70 11.54 -12.91
C LEU A 82 6.72 10.30 -12.00
N CYS A 83 7.68 9.38 -12.20
CA CYS A 83 7.87 8.21 -11.36
C CYS A 83 8.08 8.58 -9.89
N LYS A 84 8.92 9.59 -9.59
CA LYS A 84 9.12 10.06 -8.21
C LYS A 84 7.83 10.60 -7.58
N SER A 85 6.99 11.30 -8.32
CA SER A 85 5.73 11.83 -7.79
C SER A 85 4.69 10.72 -7.62
N LEU A 86 4.59 9.82 -8.60
CA LEU A 86 3.68 8.67 -8.59
C LEU A 86 3.96 7.73 -7.43
N VAL A 87 5.23 7.41 -7.14
CA VAL A 87 5.60 6.57 -6.00
C VAL A 87 4.96 7.10 -4.71
N HIS A 88 5.10 8.39 -4.39
CA HIS A 88 4.49 8.94 -3.17
C HIS A 88 2.96 8.85 -3.20
N GLY A 89 2.32 9.14 -4.34
CA GLY A 89 0.86 9.04 -4.48
C GLY A 89 0.34 7.61 -4.33
N VAL A 90 1.05 6.65 -4.93
CA VAL A 90 0.79 5.20 -4.86
C VAL A 90 0.92 4.71 -3.41
N TYR A 91 2.01 5.06 -2.72
CA TYR A 91 2.17 4.72 -1.30
C TYR A 91 1.11 5.38 -0.41
N ALA A 92 0.77 6.65 -0.65
CA ALA A 92 -0.30 7.33 0.08
C ALA A 92 -1.66 6.64 -0.12
N ALA A 93 -1.93 6.16 -1.34
CA ALA A 93 -3.16 5.45 -1.66
C ALA A 93 -3.24 4.05 -0.99
N LEU A 94 -2.11 3.45 -0.59
CA LEU A 94 -2.08 2.18 0.16
C LEU A 94 -2.40 2.35 1.65
N ILE A 95 -2.20 3.54 2.22
CA ILE A 95 -2.41 3.79 3.65
C ILE A 95 -3.85 3.46 4.10
N PRO A 96 -4.91 3.93 3.41
CA PRO A 96 -6.29 3.61 3.79
C PRO A 96 -6.59 2.12 3.75
N MET A 97 -6.05 1.39 2.76
CA MET A 97 -6.18 -0.06 2.65
C MET A 97 -5.57 -0.77 3.86
N GLN A 98 -4.38 -0.34 4.29
CA GLN A 98 -3.69 -0.93 5.43
C GLN A 98 -4.44 -0.68 6.74
N ILE A 99 -4.98 0.53 6.94
CA ILE A 99 -5.82 0.86 8.10
C ILE A 99 -7.07 -0.04 8.14
N SER A 100 -7.77 -0.15 7.01
CA SER A 100 -9.04 -0.86 6.95
C SER A 100 -8.87 -2.37 7.19
N ALA A 101 -7.82 -2.97 6.63
CA ALA A 101 -7.52 -4.39 6.83
C ALA A 101 -7.24 -4.71 8.30
N GLN A 102 -6.46 -3.87 8.98
CA GLN A 102 -6.17 -4.05 10.39
C GLN A 102 -7.40 -3.87 11.27
N GLY A 103 -8.27 -2.91 10.95
CA GLY A 103 -9.51 -2.72 11.70
C GLY A 103 -10.49 -3.90 11.56
N VAL A 104 -10.59 -4.53 10.38
CA VAL A 104 -11.39 -5.76 10.20
C VAL A 104 -10.80 -6.92 11.01
N MET A 105 -9.49 -7.10 10.98
CA MET A 105 -8.80 -8.14 11.76
C MET A 105 -9.02 -7.93 13.27
N LEU A 106 -8.91 -6.68 13.74
CA LEU A 106 -9.11 -6.31 15.13
C LEU A 106 -10.54 -6.58 15.59
N LEU A 107 -11.52 -6.25 14.76
CA LEU A 107 -12.92 -6.53 15.04
C LEU A 107 -13.19 -8.03 15.18
N ARG A 108 -12.62 -8.85 14.29
CA ARG A 108 -12.73 -10.32 14.39
C ARG A 108 -12.11 -10.82 15.69
N ALA A 109 -10.91 -10.35 16.03
CA ALA A 109 -10.24 -10.72 17.29
C ALA A 109 -11.04 -10.31 18.53
N TYR A 110 -11.65 -9.11 18.50
CA TYR A 110 -12.52 -8.61 19.57
C TYR A 110 -13.77 -9.47 19.76
N ALA A 111 -14.38 -9.93 18.65
CA ALA A 111 -15.51 -10.84 18.69
C ALA A 111 -15.13 -12.21 19.30
N PHE A 112 -13.98 -12.79 18.90
CA PHE A 112 -13.53 -14.08 19.42
C PHE A 112 -13.09 -14.04 20.89
N THR A 113 -12.56 -12.92 21.36
CA THR A 113 -12.08 -12.80 22.75
C THR A 113 -13.18 -12.32 23.71
N GLY A 114 -14.45 -12.42 23.33
CA GLY A 114 -15.57 -12.08 24.21
C GLY A 114 -15.55 -10.63 24.70
N LYS A 115 -15.21 -9.68 23.82
CA LYS A 115 -15.23 -8.23 24.07
C LYS A 115 -14.16 -7.67 25.02
N LYS A 116 -13.05 -8.37 25.27
CA LYS A 116 -11.97 -7.85 26.14
C LYS A 116 -11.16 -6.75 25.45
N THR A 117 -11.34 -5.50 25.90
CA THR A 117 -10.70 -4.29 25.34
C THR A 117 -9.17 -4.27 25.44
N TYR A 118 -8.56 -5.09 26.31
CA TYR A 118 -7.10 -5.13 26.48
C TYR A 118 -6.34 -5.49 25.18
N ILE A 119 -6.88 -6.40 24.39
CA ILE A 119 -6.30 -6.79 23.09
C ILE A 119 -6.39 -5.62 22.10
N LEU A 120 -7.48 -4.87 22.14
CA LEU A 120 -7.66 -3.69 21.29
C LEU A 120 -6.56 -2.65 21.56
N VAL A 121 -6.28 -2.39 22.83
CA VAL A 121 -5.24 -1.42 23.24
C VAL A 121 -3.86 -1.89 22.77
N PHE A 122 -3.50 -3.16 23.01
CA PHE A 122 -2.21 -3.69 22.58
C PHE A 122 -1.97 -3.55 21.07
N PHE A 123 -2.93 -4.01 20.25
CA PHE A 123 -2.82 -3.91 18.80
C PHE A 123 -2.80 -2.44 18.31
N SER A 124 -3.61 -1.56 18.91
CA SER A 124 -3.60 -0.13 18.56
C SER A 124 -2.28 0.55 18.90
N ALA A 125 -1.64 0.19 20.03
CA ALA A 125 -0.34 0.72 20.42
C ALA A 125 0.77 0.25 19.47
N SER A 126 0.78 -1.03 19.11
CA SER A 126 1.71 -1.56 18.09
C SER A 126 1.52 -0.88 16.74
N TRP A 127 0.27 -0.59 16.37
CA TRP A 127 -0.03 0.10 15.12
C TRP A 127 0.46 1.56 15.12
N LEU A 128 0.23 2.29 16.21
CA LEU A 128 0.72 3.66 16.38
C LEU A 128 2.25 3.72 16.34
N ALA A 129 2.94 2.71 16.88
CA ALA A 129 4.40 2.63 16.81
C ALA A 129 4.90 2.48 15.37
N ILE A 130 4.25 1.65 14.55
CA ILE A 130 4.57 1.50 13.12
C ILE A 130 4.30 2.82 12.39
N PHE A 131 3.15 3.44 12.62
CA PHE A 131 2.80 4.72 11.99
C PHE A 131 3.79 5.83 12.33
N ALA A 132 4.22 5.90 13.60
CA ALA A 132 5.24 6.85 14.03
C ALA A 132 6.59 6.60 13.35
N ALA A 133 6.97 5.32 13.17
CA ALA A 133 8.18 4.94 12.45
C ALA A 133 8.11 5.30 10.96
N ASP A 134 6.97 5.09 10.30
CA ASP A 134 6.75 5.48 8.91
C ASP A 134 6.88 7.00 8.74
N ILE A 135 6.19 7.78 9.59
CA ILE A 135 6.29 9.25 9.59
C ILE A 135 7.73 9.70 9.81
N TRP A 136 8.47 9.05 10.71
CA TRP A 136 9.87 9.34 10.95
C TRP A 136 10.77 9.04 9.73
N LEU A 137 10.56 7.91 9.06
CA LEU A 137 11.31 7.54 7.86
C LEU A 137 11.04 8.51 6.70
N TYR A 138 9.77 8.86 6.45
CA TYR A 138 9.44 9.88 5.46
C TYR A 138 10.02 11.24 5.85
N GLY A 139 9.85 11.65 7.12
CA GLY A 139 10.36 12.91 7.64
C GLY A 139 11.88 13.05 7.48
N THR A 140 12.65 12.02 7.81
CA THR A 140 14.12 12.03 7.64
C THR A 140 14.54 12.09 6.17
N GLN A 141 13.85 11.40 5.26
CA GLN A 141 14.11 11.49 3.82
C GLN A 141 13.79 12.88 3.26
N PHE A 142 12.69 13.51 3.69
CA PHE A 142 12.33 14.88 3.31
C PHE A 142 13.33 15.91 3.87
N ILE A 143 13.70 15.79 5.15
CA ILE A 143 14.66 16.67 5.82
C ILE A 143 16.04 16.55 5.19
N CYS A 144 16.53 15.35 4.90
CA CYS A 144 17.84 15.14 4.28
C CYS A 144 17.89 15.68 2.84
N LYS A 145 16.77 15.60 2.11
CA LYS A 145 16.62 16.20 0.78
C LYS A 145 16.57 17.73 0.81
N ILE A 146 15.97 18.32 1.85
CA ILE A 146 15.93 19.77 2.09
C ILE A 146 17.27 20.32 2.58
N LEU A 147 18.02 19.55 3.40
CA LEU A 147 19.32 19.97 3.95
C LEU A 147 20.49 19.84 2.96
N ASN A 148 20.33 19.14 1.83
CA ASN A 148 21.36 19.06 0.79
C ASN A 148 20.99 19.74 -0.56
N PRO A 149 20.67 21.05 -0.57
CA PRO A 149 20.39 21.78 -1.80
C PRO A 149 21.64 22.00 -2.68
N ARG A 150 22.87 21.86 -2.13
CA ARG A 150 24.12 22.07 -2.91
C ARG A 150 24.34 21.01 -4.00
N ARG A 151 23.96 19.75 -3.78
CA ARG A 151 24.19 18.67 -4.77
C ARG A 151 23.32 18.81 -6.03
N GLN A 152 22.15 19.44 -5.91
CA GLN A 152 21.24 19.67 -7.04
C GLN A 152 21.72 20.79 -7.98
N SER A 153 22.47 21.77 -7.45
CA SER A 153 23.10 22.83 -8.25
C SER A 153 24.30 22.33 -9.08
N LEU A 154 25.07 21.38 -8.54
CA LEU A 154 26.23 20.80 -9.25
C LEU A 154 25.81 19.96 -10.46
N HIS A 155 24.71 19.20 -10.36
CA HIS A 155 24.23 18.38 -11.46
C HIS A 155 23.64 19.21 -12.61
N LYS A 156 23.07 20.38 -12.32
CA LYS A 156 22.59 21.33 -13.36
C LYS A 156 23.74 22.01 -14.11
N HIS A 157 24.91 22.18 -13.47
CA HIS A 157 26.08 22.79 -14.09
C HIS A 157 26.94 21.83 -14.92
N VAL A 158 26.81 20.52 -14.72
CA VAL A 158 27.55 19.50 -15.50
C VAL A 158 26.76 19.04 -16.74
N SER A 159 25.46 19.34 -16.81
CA SER A 159 24.58 18.98 -17.94
C SER A 159 24.19 20.16 -18.85
N SER A 160 24.89 21.30 -18.73
CA SER A 160 24.78 22.46 -19.63
C SER A 160 26.15 22.84 -20.15
#